data_AF-A0A960HZ14-F1
#
_entry.id   AF-A0A960HZ14-F1
#
_cell.length_a   1.000
_cell.length_b   1.000
_cell.length_c   1.000
_cell.angle_alpha   90.00
_cell.angle_beta   90.00
_cell.angle_gamma   90.00
#
_symmetry.space_group_name_H-M   'P 1'
#
loop_
_entity.id
_entity.type
_entity.pdbx_description
1 polymer ?
#
loop_
_entity_poly.entity_id
_entity_poly.type
_entity_poly.pdbx_seq_one_letter_code
_entity_poly.pdbx_strand_id
1 'polypeptide(L)'
;MTRWTFTSESVTEGHPDKMADQISDAVLDAILDQDPMARVACETLITTGLVVVAGEITTSAYVEFPKVVRETINGIGFDNGNTGFDGNTCGVITSIDPQSPDIAQGVDTALETRTGSAGEDDLNKQGAGD
;
A
#
# COMPACT_ATOMS: atom_id res chain seq x y z
N MET A 1 28.60 -5.61 35.75
CA MET A 1 27.89 -5.20 34.53
C MET A 1 27.22 -6.43 33.93
N THR A 2 25.90 -6.41 33.77
CA THR A 2 25.15 -7.42 33.02
C THR A 2 25.42 -7.24 31.53
N ARG A 3 25.85 -8.30 30.86
CA ARG A 3 26.12 -8.33 29.42
C ARG A 3 25.02 -9.16 28.76
N TRP A 4 24.37 -8.62 27.74
CA TRP A 4 23.32 -9.29 26.99
C TRP A 4 23.67 -9.29 25.50
N THR A 5 23.14 -10.27 24.78
CA THR A 5 23.28 -10.42 23.33
C THR A 5 22.01 -9.97 22.64
N PHE A 6 22.17 -9.20 21.56
CA PHE A 6 21.08 -8.75 20.71
C PHE A 6 21.46 -8.99 19.25
N THR A 7 20.49 -9.41 18.46
CA THR A 7 20.66 -9.64 17.02
C THR A 7 19.50 -8.99 16.29
N SER A 8 19.81 -8.41 15.13
CA SER A 8 18.86 -7.83 14.18
C SER A 8 19.34 -8.20 12.77
N GLU A 9 18.40 -8.27 11.83
CA GLU A 9 18.65 -8.55 10.42
C GLU A 9 17.96 -7.51 9.53
N SER A 10 18.32 -7.51 8.25
CA SER A 10 17.75 -6.66 7.22
C SER A 10 17.83 -7.39 5.89
N VAL A 11 16.97 -7.01 4.96
CA VAL A 11 16.92 -7.55 3.60
C VAL A 11 17.02 -6.41 2.60
N THR A 12 17.43 -6.72 1.38
CA THR A 12 17.55 -5.72 0.31
C THR A 12 16.18 -5.38 -0.28
N GLU A 13 16.13 -4.30 -1.06
CA GLU A 13 14.97 -3.93 -1.89
C GLU A 13 14.49 -5.04 -2.83
N GLY A 14 15.39 -5.97 -3.22
CA GLY A 14 15.06 -7.10 -4.08
C GLY A 14 14.48 -8.32 -3.36
N HIS A 15 14.38 -8.29 -2.03
CA HIS A 15 13.65 -9.33 -1.30
C HIS A 15 12.16 -9.27 -1.69
N PRO A 16 11.49 -10.41 -1.99
CA PRO A 16 10.12 -10.40 -2.49
C PRO A 16 9.15 -9.65 -1.57
N ASP A 17 9.28 -9.80 -0.24
CA ASP A 17 8.47 -9.04 0.71
C ASP A 17 8.70 -7.52 0.59
N LYS A 18 9.95 -7.07 0.46
CA LYS A 18 10.26 -5.63 0.29
C LYS A 18 9.90 -5.11 -1.09
N MET A 19 9.89 -5.96 -2.11
CA MET A 19 9.38 -5.61 -3.43
C MET A 19 7.86 -5.43 -3.39
N ALA A 20 7.14 -6.27 -2.66
CA ALA A 20 5.70 -6.12 -2.44
C ALA A 20 5.39 -4.80 -1.71
N ASP A 21 6.13 -4.49 -0.65
CA ASP A 21 6.03 -3.21 0.06
C ASP A 21 6.22 -2.02 -0.91
N GLN A 22 7.29 -2.04 -1.72
CA GLN A 22 7.59 -0.96 -2.67
C GLN A 22 6.54 -0.82 -3.78
N ILE A 23 5.95 -1.92 -4.25
CA ILE A 23 4.86 -1.87 -5.23
C ILE A 23 3.61 -1.25 -4.60
N SER A 24 3.25 -1.66 -3.40
CA SER A 24 2.11 -1.08 -2.66
C SER A 24 2.29 0.42 -2.44
N ASP A 25 3.47 0.85 -2.00
CA ASP A 25 3.78 2.27 -1.79
C ASP A 25 3.85 3.05 -3.11
N ALA A 26 4.37 2.46 -4.20
CA ALA A 26 4.37 3.12 -5.51
C ALA A 26 2.95 3.34 -6.06
N VAL A 27 2.02 2.42 -5.78
CA VAL A 27 0.59 2.60 -6.09
C VAL A 27 -0.01 3.72 -5.25
N LEU A 28 0.28 3.76 -3.94
CA LEU A 28 -0.12 4.86 -3.05
C LEU A 28 0.38 6.21 -3.57
N ASP A 29 1.67 6.33 -3.90
CA ASP A 29 2.28 7.55 -4.38
C ASP A 29 1.64 8.04 -5.70
N ALA A 30 1.44 7.13 -6.66
CA ALA A 30 0.82 7.46 -7.94
C ALA A 30 -0.63 7.96 -7.80
N ILE A 31 -1.34 7.50 -6.76
CA ILE A 31 -2.68 7.97 -6.42
C ILE A 31 -2.60 9.33 -5.72
N LEU A 32 -1.77 9.48 -4.70
CA LEU A 32 -1.68 10.71 -3.90
C LEU A 32 -1.14 11.91 -4.68
N ASP A 33 -0.32 11.67 -5.71
CA ASP A 33 0.15 12.74 -6.63
C ASP A 33 -1.02 13.39 -7.39
N GLN A 34 -2.10 12.64 -7.62
CA GLN A 34 -3.30 13.12 -8.32
C GLN A 34 -4.44 13.50 -7.36
N ASP A 35 -4.59 12.77 -6.25
CA ASP A 35 -5.65 12.94 -5.27
C ASP A 35 -5.08 12.86 -3.84
N PRO A 36 -4.66 13.99 -3.26
CA PRO A 36 -4.06 14.04 -1.92
C PRO A 36 -5.00 13.61 -0.78
N MET A 37 -6.30 13.49 -1.05
CA MET A 37 -7.31 13.07 -0.06
C MET A 37 -7.73 11.61 -0.23
N ALA A 38 -7.10 10.89 -1.16
CA ALA A 38 -7.39 9.48 -1.41
C ALA A 38 -7.14 8.62 -0.16
N ARG A 39 -7.90 7.51 -0.07
CA ARG A 39 -7.68 6.46 0.91
C ARG A 39 -7.23 5.21 0.17
N VAL A 40 -6.06 4.70 0.52
CA VAL A 40 -5.43 3.58 -0.18
C VAL A 40 -5.00 2.55 0.86
N ALA A 41 -5.60 1.37 0.79
CA ALA A 41 -5.13 0.16 1.42
C ALA A 41 -4.76 -0.81 0.28
N CYS A 42 -3.51 -0.75 -0.17
CA CYS A 42 -3.01 -1.52 -1.31
C CYS A 42 -2.11 -2.65 -0.81
N GLU A 43 -2.51 -3.88 -1.10
CA GLU A 43 -1.80 -5.10 -0.75
C GLU A 43 -1.20 -5.73 -2.00
N THR A 44 0.06 -6.16 -1.90
CA THR A 44 0.76 -6.80 -3.01
C THR A 44 1.21 -8.20 -2.63
N LEU A 45 0.84 -9.18 -3.44
CA LEU A 45 1.38 -10.54 -3.38
C LEU A 45 2.25 -10.80 -4.60
N ILE A 46 3.46 -11.32 -4.37
CA ILE A 46 4.41 -11.67 -5.43
C ILE A 46 4.73 -13.15 -5.36
N THR A 47 4.68 -13.81 -6.52
CA THR A 47 5.14 -15.20 -6.69
C THR A 47 5.66 -15.39 -8.10
N THR A 48 6.20 -16.56 -8.44
CA THR A 48 6.88 -16.81 -9.72
C THR A 48 6.06 -16.35 -10.93
N GLY A 49 6.54 -15.29 -11.59
CA GLY A 49 5.93 -14.74 -12.80
C GLY A 49 4.60 -14.02 -12.60
N LEU A 50 4.19 -13.73 -11.35
CA LEU A 50 2.90 -13.13 -11.04
C LEU A 50 3.00 -12.09 -9.92
N VAL A 51 2.36 -10.95 -10.15
CA VAL A 51 2.05 -9.93 -9.14
C VAL A 51 0.53 -9.82 -9.03
N VAL A 52 0.02 -9.87 -7.80
CA VAL A 52 -1.38 -9.58 -7.49
C VAL A 52 -1.43 -8.31 -6.67
N VAL A 53 -2.12 -7.29 -7.18
CA VAL A 53 -2.42 -6.04 -6.49
C VAL A 53 -3.88 -6.11 -6.05
N ALA A 54 -4.13 -6.06 -4.75
CA ALA A 54 -5.46 -6.20 -4.15
C ALA A 54 -5.69 -5.17 -3.04
N GLY A 55 -6.93 -5.03 -2.59
CA GLY A 55 -7.27 -4.16 -1.46
C GLY A 55 -8.34 -3.13 -1.77
N GLU A 56 -8.37 -2.07 -0.97
CA GLU A 56 -9.46 -1.10 -0.93
C GLU A 56 -8.93 0.31 -1.25
N ILE A 57 -9.42 0.90 -2.33
CA ILE A 57 -8.97 2.22 -2.80
C ILE A 57 -10.17 3.13 -3.05
N THR A 58 -10.19 4.27 -2.37
CA THR A 58 -11.15 5.35 -2.59
C THR A 58 -10.42 6.57 -3.08
N THR A 59 -10.57 6.87 -4.37
CA THR A 59 -9.90 7.99 -5.03
C THR A 59 -10.65 8.44 -6.28
N SER A 60 -10.40 9.68 -6.71
CA SER A 60 -10.77 10.20 -8.02
C SER A 60 -9.65 10.05 -9.08
N ALA A 61 -8.45 9.64 -8.67
CA ALA A 61 -7.30 9.44 -9.55
C ALA A 61 -7.50 8.25 -10.50
N TYR A 62 -6.86 8.33 -11.67
CA TYR A 62 -6.69 7.17 -12.54
C TYR A 62 -5.23 6.74 -12.53
N VAL A 63 -4.98 5.48 -12.18
CA VAL A 63 -3.64 4.89 -12.16
C VAL A 63 -3.67 3.57 -12.92
N GLU A 64 -2.73 3.43 -13.86
CA GLU A 64 -2.53 2.18 -14.59
C GLU A 64 -1.63 1.25 -13.75
N PHE A 65 -2.23 0.45 -12.86
CA PHE A 65 -1.46 -0.40 -11.93
C PHE A 65 -0.43 -1.31 -12.62
N PRO A 66 -0.73 -1.98 -13.76
CA PRO A 66 0.29 -2.76 -14.44
C PRO A 66 1.52 -1.96 -14.84
N LYS A 67 1.37 -0.68 -15.19
CA LYS A 67 2.51 0.17 -15.53
C LYS A 67 3.36 0.46 -14.29
N VAL A 68 2.73 0.94 -13.21
CA VAL A 68 3.42 1.26 -11.94
C VAL A 68 4.16 0.03 -11.41
N VAL A 69 3.50 -1.13 -11.34
CA VAL A 69 4.09 -2.39 -10.91
C VAL A 69 5.35 -2.72 -11.70
N ARG A 70 5.30 -2.66 -13.03
CA ARG A 70 6.44 -3.01 -13.89
C ARG A 70 7.58 -2.01 -13.76
N GLU A 71 7.27 -0.72 -13.69
CA GLU A 71 8.28 0.34 -13.50
C GLU A 71 9.00 0.18 -12.16
N THR A 72 8.27 -0.13 -11.07
CA THR A 72 8.86 -0.42 -9.76
C THR A 72 9.78 -1.64 -9.81
N ILE A 73 9.33 -2.76 -10.39
CA ILE A 73 10.12 -4.00 -10.48
C ILE A 73 11.39 -3.81 -11.31
N ASN A 74 11.27 -3.11 -12.44
CA ASN A 74 12.41 -2.78 -13.30
C ASN A 74 13.38 -1.82 -12.58
N GLY A 75 12.87 -0.86 -11.80
CA GLY A 75 13.67 0.06 -11.00
C GLY A 75 14.51 -0.61 -9.92
N ILE A 76 14.01 -1.72 -9.35
CA ILE A 76 14.74 -2.58 -8.39
C ILE A 76 15.83 -3.42 -9.09
N GLY A 77 15.71 -3.65 -10.40
CA GLY A 77 16.70 -4.37 -11.21
C GLY A 77 16.27 -5.75 -11.70
N PHE A 78 14.98 -6.11 -11.61
CA PHE A 78 14.43 -7.32 -12.21
C PHE A 78 13.88 -7.02 -13.61
N ASP A 79 14.76 -6.63 -14.52
CA ASP A 79 14.43 -6.11 -15.85
C ASP A 79 14.75 -7.09 -17.01
N ASN A 80 15.14 -8.32 -16.69
CA ASN A 80 15.48 -9.34 -17.68
C ASN A 80 15.25 -10.76 -17.14
N GLY A 81 15.10 -11.74 -18.04
CA GLY A 81 14.76 -13.12 -17.67
C GLY A 81 15.84 -13.92 -16.91
N ASN A 82 17.03 -13.38 -16.67
CA ASN A 82 18.12 -14.14 -16.04
C ASN A 82 18.05 -14.16 -14.51
N THR A 83 17.24 -13.28 -13.89
CA THR A 83 17.14 -13.09 -12.44
C THR A 83 16.05 -13.93 -11.76
N GLY A 84 15.37 -14.80 -12.52
CA GLY A 84 14.26 -15.63 -12.02
C GLY A 84 12.92 -14.89 -11.88
N PHE A 85 12.94 -13.56 -12.05
CA PHE A 85 11.77 -12.69 -12.14
C PHE A 85 12.10 -11.54 -13.10
N ASP A 86 11.11 -11.07 -13.86
CA ASP A 86 11.26 -10.03 -14.88
C ASP A 86 9.99 -9.17 -14.98
N GLY A 87 10.12 -7.88 -14.65
CA GLY A 87 9.03 -6.90 -14.69
C GLY A 87 8.47 -6.69 -16.10
N ASN A 88 9.21 -7.01 -17.16
CA ASN A 88 8.71 -6.88 -18.53
C ASN A 88 7.79 -8.03 -18.94
N THR A 89 7.86 -9.17 -18.26
CA THR A 89 7.16 -10.40 -18.66
C THR A 89 6.24 -10.98 -17.60
N CYS A 90 6.32 -10.53 -16.34
CA CYS A 90 5.42 -11.00 -15.29
C CYS A 90 3.94 -10.67 -15.60
N GLY A 91 3.03 -11.54 -15.14
CA GLY A 91 1.61 -11.26 -15.09
C GLY A 91 1.30 -10.26 -13.98
N VAL A 92 0.34 -9.36 -14.22
CA VAL A 92 -0.19 -8.46 -13.19
C VAL A 92 -1.69 -8.64 -13.12
N ILE A 93 -2.19 -9.04 -11.95
CA ILE A 93 -3.62 -9.19 -11.64
C ILE A 93 -4.00 -8.08 -10.68
N THR A 94 -5.12 -7.42 -10.93
CA THR A 94 -5.66 -6.35 -10.09
C THR A 94 -7.03 -6.74 -9.56
N SER A 95 -7.22 -6.66 -8.25
CA SER A 95 -8.49 -6.93 -7.57
C SER A 95 -8.73 -5.85 -6.49
N ILE A 96 -9.14 -4.67 -6.95
CA ILE A 96 -9.35 -3.49 -6.11
C ILE A 96 -10.85 -3.21 -5.98
N ASP A 97 -11.29 -3.01 -4.75
CA ASP A 97 -12.65 -2.57 -4.40
C ASP A 97 -12.62 -1.16 -3.78
N PRO A 98 -13.76 -0.44 -3.73
CA PRO A 98 -13.87 0.76 -2.91
C PRO A 98 -13.80 0.40 -1.41
N GLN A 99 -13.43 1.37 -0.57
CA GLN A 99 -13.40 1.18 0.88
C GLN A 99 -14.77 0.78 1.43
N SER A 100 -14.80 -0.17 2.37
CA SER A 100 -16.03 -0.58 3.03
C SER A 100 -16.73 0.61 3.73
N PRO A 101 -18.05 0.79 3.57
CA PRO A 101 -18.80 1.81 4.31
C PRO A 101 -18.67 1.71 5.84
N ASP A 102 -18.48 0.50 6.37
CA ASP A 102 -18.33 0.25 7.81
C ASP A 102 -17.02 0.81 8.36
N ILE A 103 -15.96 0.80 7.54
CA ILE A 103 -14.66 1.42 7.86
C ILE A 103 -14.76 2.92 7.62
N ALA A 104 -15.36 3.33 6.50
CA ALA A 104 -15.48 4.74 6.13
C ALA A 104 -16.18 5.55 7.23
N GLN A 105 -17.28 5.07 7.82
CA GLN A 105 -17.96 5.77 8.91
C GLN A 105 -17.11 5.96 10.18
N GLY A 106 -16.16 5.06 10.45
CA GLY A 106 -15.27 5.15 11.62
C GLY A 106 -14.19 6.20 11.43
N VAL A 107 -13.69 6.32 10.19
CA VAL A 107 -12.68 7.32 9.81
C VAL A 107 -13.30 8.69 9.59
N ASP A 108 -14.43 8.75 8.87
CA ASP A 108 -15.13 9.99 8.49
C ASP A 108 -15.61 10.78 9.71
N THR A 109 -16.02 10.09 10.78
CA THR A 109 -16.51 10.72 11.99
C THR A 109 -16.07 9.93 13.21
N ALA A 110 -15.15 10.52 13.98
CA ALA A 110 -14.63 9.94 15.21
C ALA A 110 -15.75 9.55 16.19
N LEU A 111 -15.46 8.57 17.05
CA LEU A 111 -16.41 8.11 18.07
C LEU A 111 -16.86 9.27 18.98
N GLU A 112 -15.94 10.11 19.40
CA GLU A 112 -16.15 11.29 20.25
C GLU A 112 -17.09 12.30 19.60
N THR A 113 -16.99 12.45 18.27
CA THR A 113 -17.87 13.33 17.52
C THR A 113 -19.27 12.72 17.42
N ARG A 114 -19.37 11.40 17.20
CA ARG A 114 -20.65 10.67 17.15
C ARG A 114 -21.37 10.61 18.51
N THR A 115 -20.62 10.60 19.62
CA THR A 115 -21.17 10.54 20.99
C THR A 115 -21.33 11.92 21.63
N GLY A 116 -20.90 12.99 20.97
CA GLY A 116 -21.00 14.37 21.45
C GLY A 116 -19.99 14.75 22.53
N SER A 117 -18.91 13.96 22.69
CA SER A 117 -17.83 14.23 23.65
C SER A 117 -16.58 14.89 23.04
N ALA A 118 -16.59 15.18 21.72
CA ALA A 118 -15.43 15.73 21.00
C ALA A 118 -15.06 17.18 21.37
N GLY A 119 -15.96 17.93 22.02
CA GLY A 119 -15.77 19.38 22.16
C GLY A 119 -15.81 20.11 20.81
N GLU A 120 -15.14 21.25 20.69
CA GLU A 120 -15.13 22.10 19.49
C GLU A 120 -13.85 21.96 18.63
N ASP A 121 -12.91 21.11 19.02
CA ASP A 121 -11.63 20.96 18.30
C ASP A 121 -11.82 20.16 17.01
N ASP A 122 -11.47 20.78 15.87
CA ASP A 122 -11.54 20.17 14.55
C ASP A 122 -10.66 18.92 14.42
N LEU A 123 -9.59 18.82 15.21
CA LEU A 123 -8.71 17.64 15.23
C LEU A 123 -9.41 16.38 15.78
N ASN A 124 -10.52 16.53 16.52
CA ASN A 124 -11.30 15.41 17.06
C ASN A 124 -12.31 14.84 16.06
N LYS A 125 -12.34 15.35 14.82
CA LYS A 125 -13.29 14.89 13.81
C LYS A 125 -12.92 13.55 13.18
N GLN A 126 -11.62 13.26 13.04
CA GLN A 126 -11.14 12.03 12.40
C GLN A 126 -10.90 10.93 13.43
N GLY A 127 -11.50 9.76 13.21
CA GLY A 127 -11.33 8.58 14.06
C GLY A 127 -10.29 7.60 13.53
N ALA A 128 -9.88 6.65 14.36
CA ALA A 128 -9.21 5.45 13.90
C ALA A 128 -10.17 4.57 13.06
N GLY A 129 -9.66 3.96 11.99
CA GLY A 129 -10.45 3.08 11.12
C GLY A 129 -10.57 1.63 11.60
N ASP A 130 -9.64 1.20 12.46
CA ASP A 130 -9.58 -0.08 13.19
C ASP A 130 -8.80 0.14 14.50
#